data_AF-A0A183EU91-F1
#
_entry.id   AF-A0A183EU91-F1
#
_cell.length_a   1.000
_cell.length_b   1.000
_cell.length_c   1.000
_cell.angle_alpha   90.00
_cell.angle_beta   90.00
_cell.angle_gamma   90.00
#
_symmetry.space_group_name_H-M   'P 1'
#
loop_
_entity.id
_entity.type
_entity.pdbx_description
1 polymer ?
#
loop_
_entity_poly.entity_id
_entity_poly.type
_entity_poly.pdbx_seq_one_letter_code
_entity_poly.pdbx_strand_id
1 'polypeptide(L)'
;MRQCLPVHPDNFQYSLYGYCKEGAENATDYIFADNYCETRFTALPIAIMVLFVFAYSFGMGPIPWVFNAEVYPIWARSTCVALSTFTNWMFSLLMSLTFLSLSQTITKYGAFFLYAGISFVGFIIFYLFAPETRGRRIEEIELLFMNETDQREQMALRQNAQRQTTTLE
;
A
#
# COMPACT_ATOMS: atom_id res chain seq x y z
N MET A 1 7.43 -26.39 -4.08
CA MET A 1 7.10 -27.73 -4.60
C MET A 1 7.37 -28.72 -3.47
N ARG A 2 6.33 -29.18 -2.79
CA ARG A 2 6.42 -30.29 -1.82
C ARG A 2 5.39 -31.31 -2.29
N GLN A 3 5.90 -32.42 -2.77
CA GLN A 3 5.23 -33.58 -3.32
C GLN A 3 5.59 -34.70 -2.29
N CYS A 4 4.86 -35.80 -2.20
CA CYS A 4 5.34 -36.96 -1.43
C CYS A 4 5.61 -38.04 -2.48
N LEU A 5 6.89 -38.29 -2.78
CA LEU A 5 7.28 -39.39 -3.65
C LEU A 5 7.61 -40.60 -2.76
N PRO A 6 6.90 -41.73 -2.88
CA PRO A 6 7.12 -42.89 -2.04
C PRO A 6 8.52 -43.50 -2.30
N VAL A 7 9.23 -43.89 -1.23
CA VAL A 7 10.58 -44.48 -1.32
C VAL A 7 10.53 -45.93 -1.77
N HIS A 8 9.47 -46.65 -1.42
CA HIS A 8 9.26 -48.06 -1.80
C HIS A 8 7.80 -48.30 -2.19
N PRO A 9 7.53 -49.10 -3.24
CA PRO A 9 6.18 -49.42 -3.70
C PRO A 9 5.34 -50.17 -2.65
N ASP A 10 5.98 -50.79 -1.66
CA ASP A 10 5.31 -51.63 -0.65
C ASP A 10 5.40 -51.06 0.78
N ASN A 11 6.08 -49.93 0.98
CA ASN A 11 6.35 -49.38 2.32
C ASN A 11 6.10 -47.87 2.37
N PHE A 12 4.87 -47.49 2.68
CA PHE A 12 4.38 -46.11 2.67
C PHE A 12 4.64 -45.32 3.97
N GLN A 13 5.27 -45.96 4.96
CA GLN A 13 5.62 -45.38 6.25
C GLN A 13 6.75 -44.33 6.14
N TYR A 14 7.45 -44.28 5.02
CA TYR A 14 8.59 -43.40 4.81
C TYR A 14 8.41 -42.61 3.51
N SER A 15 8.45 -41.28 3.58
CA SER A 15 8.43 -40.39 2.40
C SER A 15 9.82 -39.87 2.11
N LEU A 16 10.20 -39.77 0.84
CA LEU A 16 11.48 -39.17 0.43
C LEU A 16 11.54 -37.67 0.78
N TYR A 17 10.37 -37.02 1.00
CA TYR A 17 10.21 -35.65 1.48
C TYR A 17 8.78 -35.40 1.99
N GLY A 18 8.64 -34.64 3.09
CA GLY A 18 7.34 -34.34 3.72
C GLY A 18 6.92 -35.37 4.79
N TYR A 19 5.94 -35.01 5.62
CA TYR A 19 5.42 -35.86 6.70
C TYR A 19 4.12 -36.55 6.27
N CYS A 20 4.05 -37.88 6.40
CA CYS A 20 2.81 -38.65 6.29
C CYS A 20 2.03 -38.60 7.61
N LYS A 21 0.70 -38.49 7.55
CA LYS A 21 -0.16 -38.56 8.74
C LYS A 21 -0.56 -40.02 8.97
N GLU A 22 -0.41 -40.53 10.20
CA GLU A 22 -0.91 -41.86 10.59
C GLU A 22 -2.44 -41.90 10.57
N GLY A 23 -3.02 -42.99 10.02
CA GLY A 23 -4.47 -43.26 10.07
C GLY A 23 -5.21 -43.38 8.74
N ALA A 24 -4.52 -43.52 7.59
CA ALA A 24 -5.18 -43.86 6.32
C ALA A 24 -5.56 -45.36 6.29
N GLU A 25 -6.71 -45.72 6.86
CA GLU A 25 -7.15 -47.12 6.99
C GLU A 25 -7.63 -47.77 5.68
N ASN A 26 -7.79 -47.01 4.58
CA ASN A 26 -8.02 -47.59 3.24
C ASN A 26 -7.36 -46.75 2.14
N ALA A 27 -6.43 -47.38 1.41
CA ALA A 27 -5.48 -46.77 0.48
C ALA A 27 -6.05 -46.34 -0.90
N THR A 28 -7.35 -46.01 -0.98
CA THR A 28 -7.99 -45.60 -2.24
C THR A 28 -8.68 -44.24 -2.18
N ASP A 29 -8.80 -43.61 -1.01
CA ASP A 29 -9.42 -42.29 -0.88
C ASP A 29 -8.38 -41.24 -0.47
N TYR A 30 -7.57 -40.83 -1.44
CA TYR A 30 -6.65 -39.71 -1.29
C TYR A 30 -7.42 -38.42 -1.62
N ILE A 31 -8.14 -37.87 -0.64
CA ILE A 31 -8.66 -36.51 -0.79
C ILE A 31 -7.46 -35.56 -0.66
N PHE A 32 -7.04 -35.01 -1.80
CA PHE A 32 -6.06 -33.93 -1.87
C PHE A 32 -6.61 -32.71 -1.13
N ALA A 33 -6.23 -32.54 0.14
CA ALA A 33 -6.41 -31.27 0.82
C ALA A 33 -5.38 -30.29 0.26
N ASP A 34 -5.86 -29.37 -0.58
CA ASP A 34 -5.05 -28.33 -1.20
C ASP A 34 -4.38 -27.43 -0.16
N ASN A 35 -3.09 -27.67 0.08
CA ASN A 35 -2.08 -26.66 0.43
C ASN A 35 -2.11 -25.97 1.80
N TYR A 36 -2.94 -26.37 2.78
CA TYR A 36 -2.83 -25.85 4.14
C TYR A 36 -2.84 -26.95 5.21
N CYS A 37 -1.95 -26.80 6.18
CA CYS A 37 -1.90 -27.66 7.35
C CYS A 37 -2.76 -27.02 8.44
N GLU A 38 -3.87 -27.66 8.79
CA GLU A 38 -4.71 -27.31 9.95
C GLU A 38 -3.87 -27.39 11.23
N THR A 39 -3.23 -26.27 11.56
CA THR A 39 -2.54 -26.08 12.84
C THR A 39 -3.47 -25.30 13.76
N ARG A 40 -3.26 -25.39 15.09
CA ARG A 40 -4.01 -24.57 16.06
C ARG A 40 -3.87 -23.05 15.82
N PHE A 41 -2.92 -22.66 14.95
CA PHE A 41 -2.60 -21.29 14.59
C PHE A 41 -3.14 -20.87 13.22
N THR A 42 -3.94 -21.68 12.53
CA THR A 42 -4.46 -21.36 11.17
C THR A 42 -5.29 -20.06 11.14
N ALA A 43 -5.98 -19.73 12.24
CA ALA A 43 -6.72 -18.47 12.37
C ALA A 43 -5.82 -17.23 12.48
N LEU A 44 -4.58 -17.38 12.96
CA LEU A 44 -3.65 -16.28 13.20
C LEU A 44 -3.24 -15.52 11.92
N PRO A 45 -2.73 -16.16 10.84
CA PRO A 45 -2.39 -15.46 9.61
C PRO A 45 -3.61 -14.83 8.93
N ILE A 46 -4.80 -15.44 9.06
CA ILE A 46 -6.05 -14.88 8.54
C ILE A 46 -6.40 -13.59 9.30
N ALA A 47 -6.36 -13.62 10.63
CA ALA A 47 -6.62 -12.45 11.46
C ALA A 47 -5.63 -11.31 11.16
N ILE A 48 -4.34 -11.63 11.02
CA ILE A 48 -3.31 -10.65 10.66
C ILE A 48 -3.57 -10.04 9.27
N MET A 49 -3.93 -10.86 8.27
CA MET A 49 -4.28 -10.37 6.94
C MET A 49 -5.49 -9.44 6.97
N VAL A 50 -6.53 -9.79 7.73
CA VAL A 50 -7.73 -8.94 7.87
C VAL A 50 -7.38 -7.61 8.51
N LEU A 51 -6.60 -7.62 9.60
CA LEU A 51 -6.14 -6.39 10.26
C LEU A 51 -5.27 -5.53 9.34
N PHE A 52 -4.39 -6.16 8.56
CA PHE A 52 -3.56 -5.47 7.57
C PHE A 52 -4.42 -4.79 6.49
N VAL A 53 -5.38 -5.50 5.90
CA VAL A 53 -6.28 -4.94 4.88
C VAL A 53 -7.14 -3.82 5.47
N PHE A 54 -7.64 -3.98 6.69
CA PHE A 54 -8.40 -2.94 7.38
C PHE A 54 -7.57 -1.67 7.58
N ALA A 55 -6.35 -1.78 8.11
CA ALA A 55 -5.45 -0.65 8.29
C ALA A 55 -5.08 0.02 6.95
N TYR A 56 -4.87 -0.80 5.90
CA TYR A 56 -4.60 -0.28 4.55
C TYR A 56 -5.79 0.49 3.98
N SER A 57 -7.02 -0.02 4.13
CA SER A 57 -8.24 0.62 3.63
C SER A 57 -8.53 1.97 4.29
N PHE A 58 -8.24 2.12 5.59
CA PHE A 58 -8.45 3.39 6.29
C PHE A 58 -7.29 4.38 6.13
N GLY A 59 -6.05 3.87 6.06
CA GLY A 59 -4.85 4.69 5.99
C GLY A 59 -4.40 4.93 4.55
N MET A 60 -3.53 4.05 4.06
CA MET A 60 -2.82 4.23 2.79
C MET A 60 -3.71 4.20 1.54
N GLY A 61 -4.93 3.68 1.64
CA GLY A 61 -5.90 3.68 0.53
C GLY A 61 -6.33 5.10 0.15
N PRO A 62 -7.08 5.83 1.00
CA PRO A 62 -7.63 7.13 0.67
C PRO A 62 -6.67 8.31 0.90
N ILE A 63 -5.77 8.22 1.89
CA ILE A 63 -4.96 9.37 2.33
C ILE A 63 -4.11 9.98 1.20
N PRO A 64 -3.37 9.21 0.38
CA PRO A 64 -2.56 9.79 -0.69
C PRO A 64 -3.39 10.52 -1.76
N TRP A 65 -4.58 10.01 -2.07
CA TRP A 65 -5.48 10.65 -3.04
C TRP A 65 -6.04 11.97 -2.52
N VAL A 66 -6.41 12.01 -1.23
CA VAL A 66 -6.89 13.22 -0.58
C VAL A 66 -5.76 14.24 -0.47
N PHE A 67 -4.58 13.82 0.00
CA PHE A 67 -3.41 14.68 0.12
C PHE A 67 -3.02 15.31 -1.22
N ASN A 68 -3.04 14.51 -2.30
CA ASN A 68 -2.78 14.98 -3.65
C ASN A 68 -3.78 16.08 -4.08
N ALA A 69 -5.05 15.98 -3.70
CA ALA A 69 -6.04 17.02 -3.98
C ALA A 69 -5.84 18.31 -3.16
N GLU A 70 -5.32 18.19 -1.93
CA GLU A 70 -5.16 19.31 -1.00
C GLU A 70 -3.88 20.13 -1.22
N VAL A 71 -2.78 19.49 -1.63
CA VAL A 71 -1.46 20.15 -1.64
C VAL A 71 -1.24 21.04 -2.87
N TYR A 72 -1.95 20.80 -3.98
CA TYR A 72 -1.66 21.46 -5.26
C TYR A 72 -2.47 22.76 -5.44
N PRO A 73 -1.82 23.85 -5.91
CA PRO A 73 -2.49 25.11 -6.23
C PRO A 73 -3.41 24.93 -7.45
N ILE A 74 -4.48 25.72 -7.53
CA ILE A 74 -5.59 25.52 -8.49
C ILE A 74 -5.09 25.52 -9.95
N TRP A 75 -4.13 26.39 -10.29
CA TRP A 75 -3.59 26.53 -11.64
C TRP A 75 -2.73 25.33 -12.10
N ALA A 76 -2.09 24.61 -11.19
CA ALA A 76 -1.22 23.45 -11.51
C ALA A 76 -1.85 22.10 -11.21
N ARG A 77 -2.99 22.09 -10.51
CA ARG A 77 -3.60 20.88 -9.93
C ARG A 77 -3.77 19.76 -10.94
N SER A 78 -4.30 20.04 -12.14
CA SER A 78 -4.57 19.01 -13.15
C SER A 78 -3.30 18.30 -13.62
N THR A 79 -2.22 19.05 -13.88
CA THR A 79 -0.93 18.50 -14.30
C THR A 79 -0.28 17.67 -13.20
N CYS A 80 -0.29 18.16 -11.96
CA CYS A 80 0.28 17.45 -10.83
C CYS A 80 -0.49 16.15 -10.50
N VAL A 81 -1.83 16.19 -10.52
CA VAL A 81 -2.68 15.01 -10.34
C VAL A 81 -2.41 13.97 -11.44
N ALA A 82 -2.29 14.41 -12.70
CA ALA A 82 -2.00 13.52 -13.82
C ALA A 82 -0.63 12.83 -13.68
N LEU A 83 0.41 13.60 -13.31
CA LEU A 83 1.76 13.05 -13.10
C LEU A 83 1.81 12.07 -11.92
N SER A 84 1.13 12.39 -10.81
CA SER A 84 1.05 11.48 -9.67
C SER A 84 0.28 10.21 -10.00
N THR A 85 -0.78 10.31 -10.79
CA THR A 85 -1.54 9.14 -11.22
C THR A 85 -0.65 8.29 -12.14
N PHE A 86 -0.04 8.89 -13.15
CA PHE A 86 0.87 8.19 -14.06
C PHE A 86 1.99 7.44 -13.31
N THR A 87 2.65 8.08 -12.34
CA THR A 87 3.69 7.44 -11.54
C THR A 87 3.14 6.30 -10.68
N ASN A 88 1.96 6.46 -10.06
CA ASN A 88 1.30 5.39 -9.31
C ASN A 88 1.03 4.13 -10.17
N TRP A 89 0.48 4.32 -11.37
CA TRP A 89 0.22 3.22 -12.30
C TRP A 89 1.52 2.63 -12.85
N MET A 90 2.53 3.46 -13.13
CA MET A 90 3.85 2.99 -13.56
C MET A 90 4.50 2.09 -12.52
N PHE A 91 4.50 2.49 -11.24
CA PHE A 91 5.03 1.65 -10.16
C PHE A 91 4.20 0.38 -9.98
N SER A 92 2.88 0.45 -10.14
CA SER A 92 2.02 -0.75 -10.09
C SER A 92 2.37 -1.76 -11.18
N LEU A 93 2.67 -1.29 -12.41
CA LEU A 93 3.16 -2.13 -13.50
C LEU A 93 4.54 -2.69 -13.20
N LEU A 94 5.47 -1.86 -12.72
CA LEU A 94 6.81 -2.29 -12.37
C LEU A 94 6.80 -3.38 -11.29
N MET A 95 5.98 -3.22 -10.26
CA MET A 95 5.77 -4.21 -9.21
C MET A 95 5.23 -5.52 -9.79
N SER A 96 4.24 -5.45 -10.68
CA SER A 96 3.65 -6.64 -11.31
C SER A 96 4.67 -7.42 -12.15
N LEU A 97 5.49 -6.72 -12.94
CA LEU A 97 6.53 -7.32 -13.78
C LEU A 97 7.67 -7.93 -12.95
N THR A 98 8.14 -7.18 -11.94
CA THR A 98 9.24 -7.63 -11.07
C THR A 98 8.83 -8.78 -10.15
N PHE A 99 7.57 -8.79 -9.68
CA PHE A 99 7.08 -9.85 -8.81
C PHE A 99 7.19 -11.24 -9.43
N LEU A 100 6.86 -11.39 -10.71
CA LEU A 100 6.92 -12.70 -11.38
C LEU A 100 8.37 -13.21 -11.43
N SER A 101 9.32 -12.37 -11.85
CA SER A 101 10.75 -12.71 -11.90
C SER A 101 11.34 -12.98 -10.50
N LEU A 102 10.97 -12.17 -9.51
CA LEU A 102 11.47 -12.30 -8.15
C LEU A 102 10.91 -13.55 -7.44
N SER A 103 9.66 -13.92 -7.74
CA SER A 103 9.02 -15.11 -7.19
C SER A 103 9.71 -16.41 -7.61
N GLN A 104 10.34 -16.43 -8.79
CA GLN A 104 11.09 -17.56 -9.31
C GLN A 104 12.50 -17.66 -8.70
N THR A 105 13.07 -16.54 -8.24
CA THR A 105 14.47 -16.47 -7.79
C THR A 105 14.63 -16.61 -6.27
N ILE A 106 13.79 -15.92 -5.46
CA ILE A 106 14.00 -15.75 -4.02
C ILE A 106 12.95 -16.45 -3.14
N THR A 107 11.92 -17.07 -3.74
CA THR A 107 10.71 -17.61 -3.08
C THR A 107 9.67 -16.53 -2.75
N LYS A 108 8.37 -16.88 -2.83
CA LYS A 108 7.24 -15.94 -2.64
C LYS A 108 7.33 -15.14 -1.33
N TYR A 109 7.68 -15.81 -0.23
CA TYR A 109 7.78 -15.18 1.08
C TYR A 109 8.85 -14.07 1.13
N GLY A 110 10.02 -14.29 0.52
CA GLY A 110 11.10 -13.30 0.47
C GLY A 110 10.72 -12.07 -0.36
N ALA A 111 10.00 -12.26 -1.47
CA ALA A 111 9.50 -11.16 -2.29
C ALA A 111 8.52 -10.26 -1.50
N PHE A 112 7.59 -10.85 -0.74
CA PHE A 112 6.66 -10.08 0.09
C PHE A 112 7.37 -9.21 1.14
N PHE A 113 8.38 -9.76 1.84
CA PHE A 113 9.13 -8.98 2.84
C PHE A 113 9.93 -7.84 2.22
N LEU A 114 10.50 -8.05 1.02
CA LEU A 114 11.24 -7.00 0.31
C LEU A 114 10.31 -5.83 -0.06
N TYR A 115 9.14 -6.12 -0.63
CA TYR A 115 8.17 -5.07 -0.98
C TYR A 115 7.57 -4.39 0.26
N ALA A 116 7.33 -5.14 1.33
CA ALA A 116 6.92 -4.56 2.62
C ALA A 116 7.97 -3.60 3.17
N GLY A 117 9.26 -3.95 3.09
CA GLY A 117 10.37 -3.09 3.51
C GLY A 117 10.47 -1.79 2.70
N ILE A 118 10.39 -1.88 1.36
CA ILE A 118 10.38 -0.70 0.48
C ILE A 118 9.19 0.21 0.81
N SER A 119 8.01 -0.37 1.01
CA SER A 119 6.79 0.38 1.35
C SER A 119 6.91 1.07 2.71
N PHE A 120 7.53 0.41 3.69
CA PHE A 120 7.75 0.97 5.03
C PHE A 120 8.74 2.14 5.02
N VAL A 121 9.83 2.04 4.26
CA VAL A 121 10.76 3.16 4.06
C VAL A 121 10.05 4.33 3.37
N GLY A 122 9.26 4.05 2.33
CA GLY A 122 8.45 5.07 1.66
C GLY A 122 7.46 5.76 2.60
N PHE A 123 6.83 5.01 3.51
CA PHE A 123 5.94 5.55 4.53
C PHE A 123 6.69 6.48 5.52
N ILE A 124 7.89 6.11 5.97
CA ILE A 124 8.70 6.97 6.85
C ILE A 124 9.07 8.26 6.14
N ILE A 125 9.52 8.18 4.89
CA ILE A 125 9.85 9.37 4.09
C ILE A 125 8.61 10.25 3.95
N PHE A 126 7.47 9.69 3.57
CA PHE A 126 6.23 10.44 3.49
C PHE A 126 5.88 11.12 4.82
N TYR A 127 5.97 10.40 5.95
CA TYR A 127 5.67 10.93 7.27
C TYR A 127 6.60 12.08 7.69
N LEU A 128 7.88 12.04 7.34
CA LEU A 128 8.85 13.09 7.68
C LEU A 128 8.77 14.32 6.77
N PHE A 129 8.48 14.11 5.48
CA PHE A 129 8.52 15.18 4.48
C PHE A 129 7.13 15.76 4.16
N ALA A 130 6.03 15.09 4.52
CA ALA A 130 4.69 15.62 4.32
C ALA A 130 4.47 16.80 5.28
N PRO A 131 4.32 18.04 4.77
CA PRO A 131 3.89 19.15 5.60
C PRO A 131 2.47 18.88 6.08
N GLU A 132 2.17 19.19 7.35
CA GLU A 132 0.82 19.07 7.90
C GLU A 132 -0.12 20.03 7.13
N THR A 133 -0.92 19.49 6.21
CA THR A 133 -1.91 20.26 5.41
C THR A 133 -3.21 20.51 6.17
N ARG A 134 -3.39 19.88 7.34
CA ARG A 134 -4.63 19.88 8.10
C ARG A 134 -4.99 21.28 8.60
N GLY A 135 -6.05 21.86 8.05
CA GLY A 135 -6.65 23.11 8.51
C GLY A 135 -6.15 24.39 7.82
N ARG A 136 -5.31 24.27 6.79
CA ARG A 136 -4.93 25.40 5.93
C ARG A 136 -5.98 25.61 4.84
N ARG A 137 -6.41 26.85 4.61
CA ARG A 137 -7.25 27.17 3.45
C ARG A 137 -6.43 27.02 2.18
N ILE A 138 -7.04 26.54 1.09
CA ILE A 138 -6.39 26.40 -0.24
C ILE A 138 -5.73 27.72 -0.67
N GLU A 139 -6.32 28.84 -0.28
CA GLU A 139 -5.83 30.21 -0.51
C GLU A 139 -4.50 30.52 0.20
N GLU A 140 -4.25 29.92 1.38
CA GLU A 140 -2.98 30.08 2.10
C GLU A 140 -1.87 29.23 1.48
N ILE A 141 -2.24 28.08 0.90
CA ILE A 141 -1.31 27.21 0.17
C ILE A 141 -0.83 27.93 -1.11
N GLU A 142 -1.73 28.63 -1.81
CA GLU A 142 -1.36 29.40 -2.99
C GLU A 142 -0.43 30.58 -2.67
N LEU A 143 -0.64 31.24 -1.52
CA LEU A 143 0.28 32.26 -1.01
C LEU A 143 1.67 31.67 -0.75
N LEU A 144 1.81 30.47 -0.15
CA LEU A 144 3.10 29.83 0.13
C LEU A 144 3.99 29.63 -1.11
N PHE A 145 3.40 29.52 -2.30
CA PHE A 145 4.12 29.33 -3.57
C PHE A 145 4.25 30.61 -4.41
N MET A 146 3.68 31.74 -3.96
CA MET A 146 3.82 33.05 -4.62
C MET A 146 5.05 33.82 -4.12
N ASN A 147 5.60 34.68 -4.98
CA ASN A 147 6.68 35.60 -4.60
C ASN A 147 6.22 36.60 -3.53
N GLU A 148 7.13 37.05 -2.68
CA GLU A 148 6.81 37.97 -1.57
C GLU A 148 6.10 39.26 -2.02
N THR A 149 6.40 39.75 -3.24
CA THR A 149 5.77 40.94 -3.82
C THR A 149 4.28 40.70 -4.13
N ASP A 150 3.96 39.59 -4.79
CA ASP A 150 2.60 39.23 -5.17
C ASP A 150 1.75 38.89 -3.93
N GLN A 151 2.36 38.27 -2.91
CA GLN A 151 1.73 38.02 -1.61
C GLN A 151 1.28 39.31 -0.94
N ARG A 152 2.15 40.34 -0.88
CA ARG A 152 1.83 41.62 -0.24
C ARG A 152 0.73 42.36 -0.97
N GLU A 153 0.73 42.32 -2.30
CA GLU A 153 -0.30 42.95 -3.12
C GLU A 153 -1.67 42.29 -2.93
N GLN A 154 -1.76 40.96 -2.96
CA GLN A 154 -3.01 40.25 -2.67
C GLN A 154 -3.51 40.48 -1.25
N MET A 155 -2.62 40.51 -0.25
CA MET A 155 -3.01 40.81 1.13
C MET A 155 -3.54 42.24 1.29
N ALA A 156 -2.92 43.22 0.63
CA ALA A 156 -3.38 44.61 0.63
C ALA A 156 -4.75 44.76 -0.07
N LEU A 157 -4.96 44.10 -1.20
CA LEU A 157 -6.25 44.08 -1.91
C LEU A 157 -7.37 43.46 -1.05
N ARG A 158 -7.08 42.34 -0.36
CA ARG A 158 -8.03 41.70 0.56
C ARG A 158 -8.40 42.60 1.75
N GLN A 159 -7.42 43.28 2.34
CA GLN A 159 -7.69 44.25 3.42
C GLN A 159 -8.58 45.40 2.95
N ASN A 160 -8.35 45.89 1.73
CA ASN A 160 -9.17 46.96 1.16
C ASN A 160 -10.61 46.50 0.86
N ALA A 161 -10.79 45.30 0.30
CA ALA A 161 -12.10 44.72 0.06
C ALA A 161 -12.88 44.47 1.37
N GLN A 162 -12.22 43.98 2.42
CA GLN A 162 -12.83 43.80 3.74
C GLN A 162 -13.27 45.13 4.35
N ARG A 163 -12.39 46.15 4.31
CA ARG A 163 -12.72 47.50 4.78
C ARG A 163 -13.92 48.09 4.07
N GLN A 164 -14.01 47.91 2.75
CA GLN A 164 -15.17 48.38 1.96
C GLN A 164 -16.47 47.69 2.35
N THR A 165 -16.42 46.40 2.69
CA THR A 165 -17.62 45.64 3.10
C THR A 165 -18.11 46.10 4.47
N THR A 166 -17.21 46.39 5.41
CA THR A 166 -17.55 46.89 6.75
C THR A 166 -18.04 48.34 6.75
N THR A 167 -17.70 49.15 5.74
CA THR A 167 -18.21 50.53 5.61
C THR A 167 -19.61 50.62 4.99
N LEU A 168 -20.15 49.52 4.48
CA LEU A 168 -21.46 49.45 3.83
C LEU A 168 -22.55 48.85 4.74
N GLU A 169 -22.21 48.48 5.98
CA GLU A 169 -23.14 48.11 7.07
C GLU A 169 -23.25 49.25 8.09
#